data_AF-A0A0T0MG67-F1
#
_entry.id   AF-A0A0T0MG67-F1
#
_cell.length_a   1.000
_cell.length_b   1.000
_cell.length_c   1.000
_cell.angle_alpha   90.00
_cell.angle_beta   90.00
_cell.angle_gamma   90.00
#
_symmetry.space_group_name_H-M   'P 1'
#
loop_
_entity.id
_entity.type
_entity.pdbx_description
1 polymer ?
#
loop_
_entity_poly.entity_id
_entity_poly.type
_entity_poly.pdbx_seq_one_letter_code
_entity_poly.pdbx_strand_id
1 'polypeptide(L)'
;MDLGQYVNDLQRQLLESAENGTDDTRAVAERLVAGLDSAARLVLLDVLSAAAGEITRDLAPGSVDLRLRGREIEFVVSQASTESDSDDEPATSVDFDDVSTSRTTLRLPDALKAKVDEAAIADGLSVNTWLVRAVAAALQPKQRRSAQRTLRTGDSFAGWAR
;
A
#
# COMPACT_ATOMS: atom_id res chain seq x y z
N MET A 1 -16.16 -7.83 -3.38
CA MET A 1 -17.43 -7.22 -3.84
C MET A 1 -17.65 -7.62 -5.28
N ASP A 2 -18.76 -8.29 -5.55
CA ASP A 2 -19.17 -8.63 -6.92
C ASP A 2 -19.97 -7.47 -7.51
N LEU A 3 -19.54 -6.93 -8.66
CA LEU A 3 -20.31 -5.91 -9.40
C LEU A 3 -21.51 -6.51 -10.14
N GLY A 4 -21.49 -7.81 -10.42
CA GLY A 4 -22.52 -8.49 -11.20
C GLY A 4 -23.90 -8.44 -10.56
N GLN A 5 -23.99 -8.61 -9.24
CA GLN A 5 -25.26 -8.45 -8.52
C GLN A 5 -25.88 -7.07 -8.73
N TYR A 6 -25.09 -5.98 -8.63
CA TYR A 6 -25.60 -4.61 -8.78
C TYR A 6 -26.02 -4.31 -10.21
N VAL A 7 -25.28 -4.82 -11.19
CA VAL A 7 -25.62 -4.67 -12.61
C VAL A 7 -26.88 -5.47 -12.94
N ASN A 8 -27.02 -6.69 -12.44
CA ASN A 8 -28.22 -7.51 -12.61
C ASN A 8 -29.45 -6.86 -11.97
N ASP A 9 -29.28 -6.24 -10.79
CA ASP A 9 -30.33 -5.50 -10.11
C ASP A 9 -30.77 -4.27 -10.92
N LEU A 10 -29.82 -3.51 -11.47
CA LEU A 10 -30.11 -2.38 -12.35
C LEU A 10 -30.86 -2.82 -13.62
N GLN A 11 -30.44 -3.91 -14.24
CA GLN A 11 -31.10 -4.48 -15.42
C GLN A 11 -32.53 -4.92 -15.10
N ARG A 12 -32.74 -5.58 -13.96
CA ARG A 12 -34.07 -6.00 -13.50
C ARG A 12 -34.99 -4.79 -13.26
N GLN A 13 -34.51 -3.78 -12.55
CA GLN A 13 -35.28 -2.55 -12.29
C GLN A 13 -35.65 -1.82 -13.58
N LEU A 14 -34.77 -1.83 -14.59
CA LEU A 14 -35.04 -1.22 -15.89
C LEU A 14 -36.15 -1.97 -16.65
N LEU A 15 -36.17 -3.30 -16.58
CA LEU A 15 -37.25 -4.11 -17.15
C LEU A 15 -38.56 -3.91 -16.40
N GLU A 16 -38.55 -3.96 -15.07
CA GLU A 16 -39.72 -3.71 -14.21
C GLU A 16 -40.36 -2.35 -14.50
N SER A 17 -39.53 -1.32 -14.70
CA SER A 17 -40.01 0.03 -15.06
C SER A 17 -40.68 0.08 -16.44
N ALA A 18 -40.27 -0.79 -17.37
CA ALA A 18 -40.84 -0.87 -18.71
C ALA A 18 -42.10 -1.74 -18.80
N GLU A 19 -42.42 -2.54 -17.78
CA GLU A 19 -43.56 -3.47 -17.81
C GLU A 19 -44.92 -2.77 -17.90
N ASN A 20 -45.03 -1.57 -17.31
CA ASN A 20 -46.25 -0.76 -17.37
C ASN A 20 -46.33 0.11 -18.64
N GLY A 21 -45.35 0.00 -19.53
CA GLY A 21 -45.26 0.76 -20.78
C GLY A 21 -45.97 0.09 -21.96
N THR A 22 -45.72 0.61 -23.15
CA THR A 22 -46.14 -0.01 -24.42
C THR A 22 -45.20 -1.15 -24.83
N ASP A 23 -45.63 -2.02 -25.74
CA ASP A 23 -44.79 -3.10 -26.29
C ASP A 23 -43.47 -2.57 -26.89
N ASP A 24 -43.50 -1.39 -27.51
CA ASP A 24 -42.30 -0.74 -28.06
C ASP A 24 -41.33 -0.32 -26.95
N THR A 25 -41.82 0.22 -25.83
CA THR A 25 -40.96 0.55 -24.67
C THR A 25 -40.33 -0.68 -24.04
N ARG A 26 -41.06 -1.81 -23.98
CA ARG A 26 -40.52 -3.09 -23.51
C ARG A 26 -39.41 -3.59 -24.43
N ALA A 27 -39.64 -3.55 -25.74
CA ALA A 27 -38.65 -3.95 -26.74
C ALA A 27 -37.37 -3.09 -26.70
N VAL A 28 -37.48 -1.79 -26.43
CA VAL A 28 -36.34 -0.91 -26.24
C VAL A 28 -35.58 -1.25 -24.97
N ALA A 29 -36.28 -1.48 -23.85
CA ALA A 29 -35.67 -1.83 -22.58
C ALA A 29 -34.85 -3.14 -22.68
N GLU A 30 -35.40 -4.18 -23.32
CA GLU A 30 -34.72 -5.45 -23.54
C GLU A 30 -33.41 -5.29 -24.34
N ARG A 31 -33.42 -4.48 -25.40
CA ARG A 31 -32.21 -4.19 -26.19
C ARG A 31 -31.16 -3.43 -25.40
N LEU A 32 -31.58 -2.46 -24.58
CA LEU A 32 -30.66 -1.69 -23.74
C LEU A 32 -30.01 -2.57 -22.68
N VAL A 33 -30.79 -3.40 -21.98
CA VAL A 33 -30.28 -4.34 -20.98
C VAL A 33 -29.23 -5.28 -21.57
N ALA A 34 -29.46 -5.79 -22.78
CA ALA A 34 -28.53 -6.69 -23.45
C ALA A 34 -27.14 -6.08 -23.71
N GLY A 35 -27.04 -4.75 -23.86
CA GLY A 35 -25.78 -4.03 -24.09
C GLY A 35 -25.18 -3.37 -22.84
N LEU A 36 -25.90 -3.35 -21.71
CA LEU A 36 -25.56 -2.50 -20.57
C LEU A 36 -24.43 -3.05 -19.69
N ASP A 37 -24.23 -4.38 -19.64
CA ASP A 37 -23.40 -5.01 -18.61
C ASP A 37 -21.96 -4.44 -18.55
N SER A 38 -21.26 -4.40 -19.69
CA SER A 38 -19.87 -3.92 -19.72
C SER A 38 -19.74 -2.43 -19.43
N ALA A 39 -20.67 -1.61 -19.95
CA ALA A 39 -20.67 -0.16 -19.73
C ALA A 39 -20.98 0.20 -18.27
N ALA A 40 -21.98 -0.45 -17.67
CA ALA A 40 -22.34 -0.25 -16.27
C ALA A 40 -21.21 -0.63 -15.33
N ARG A 41 -20.53 -1.77 -15.58
CA ARG A 41 -19.37 -2.18 -14.78
C ARG A 41 -18.23 -1.17 -14.83
N LEU A 42 -17.92 -0.67 -16.02
CA LEU A 42 -16.85 0.31 -16.20
C LEU A 42 -17.15 1.60 -15.45
N VAL A 43 -18.39 2.12 -15.58
CA VAL A 43 -18.83 3.31 -14.84
C VAL A 43 -18.75 3.10 -13.32
N LEU A 44 -19.20 1.94 -12.83
CA LEU A 44 -19.11 1.62 -11.40
C LEU A 44 -17.65 1.56 -10.92
N LEU A 45 -16.74 0.98 -11.70
CA LEU A 45 -15.32 0.94 -11.37
C LEU A 45 -14.70 2.34 -11.33
N ASP A 46 -15.05 3.21 -12.29
CA ASP A 46 -14.58 4.60 -12.32
C ASP A 46 -15.05 5.38 -11.08
N VAL A 47 -16.34 5.26 -10.72
CA VAL A 47 -16.92 5.90 -9.53
C VAL A 47 -16.25 5.41 -8.25
N LEU A 48 -16.06 4.09 -8.10
CA LEU A 48 -15.38 3.52 -6.94
C LEU A 48 -13.92 3.99 -6.85
N SER A 49 -13.23 4.09 -7.99
CA SER A 49 -11.83 4.54 -8.04
C SER A 49 -11.69 6.01 -7.65
N ALA A 50 -12.60 6.86 -8.11
CA ALA A 50 -12.67 8.26 -7.71
C ALA A 50 -12.93 8.39 -6.19
N ALA A 51 -13.89 7.62 -5.66
CA ALA A 51 -14.22 7.60 -4.24
C ALA A 51 -13.04 7.13 -3.37
N ALA A 52 -12.34 6.06 -3.79
CA ALA A 52 -11.14 5.58 -3.08
C ALA A 52 -10.03 6.65 -3.04
N GLY A 53 -9.87 7.41 -4.13
CA GLY A 53 -8.92 8.52 -4.21
C GLY A 53 -9.30 9.70 -3.29
N GLU A 54 -10.58 10.00 -3.15
CA GLU A 54 -11.08 11.01 -2.20
C GLU A 54 -10.82 10.57 -0.76
N ILE A 55 -11.22 9.34 -0.40
CA ILE A 55 -11.00 8.78 0.94
C ILE A 55 -9.50 8.74 1.28
N THR A 56 -8.65 8.36 0.33
CA THR A 56 -7.19 8.29 0.54
C THR A 56 -6.60 9.66 0.89
N ARG A 57 -7.12 10.75 0.31
CA ARG A 57 -6.65 12.11 0.63
C ARG A 57 -7.01 12.50 2.07
N ASP A 58 -8.19 12.10 2.52
CA ASP A 58 -8.69 12.40 3.86
C ASP A 58 -8.13 11.45 4.93
N LEU A 59 -7.67 10.26 4.54
CA LEU A 59 -7.17 9.21 5.44
C LEU A 59 -5.67 9.34 5.78
N ALA A 60 -4.95 10.33 5.24
CA ALA A 60 -3.51 10.46 5.43
C ALA A 60 -3.10 10.39 6.92
N PRO A 61 -2.06 9.58 7.29
CA PRO A 61 -1.06 8.96 6.42
C PRO A 61 -1.45 7.58 5.84
N GLY A 62 -2.67 7.10 6.07
CA GLY A 62 -3.19 5.87 5.47
C GLY A 62 -3.67 6.04 4.04
N SER A 63 -3.98 4.93 3.36
CA SER A 63 -4.56 4.89 2.02
C SER A 63 -5.66 3.86 1.89
N VAL A 64 -6.54 4.05 0.91
CA VAL A 64 -7.54 3.08 0.48
C VAL A 64 -7.35 2.81 -1.00
N ASP A 65 -7.00 1.57 -1.33
CA ASP A 65 -6.80 1.12 -2.70
C ASP A 65 -7.89 0.13 -3.13
N LEU A 66 -8.13 0.04 -4.44
CA LEU A 66 -8.98 -0.96 -5.04
C LEU A 66 -8.14 -2.09 -5.65
N ARG A 67 -8.43 -3.32 -5.26
CA ARG A 67 -7.83 -4.52 -5.85
C ARG A 67 -8.87 -5.30 -6.64
N LEU A 68 -8.57 -5.57 -7.90
CA LEU A 68 -9.38 -6.42 -8.76
C LEU A 68 -8.82 -7.84 -8.80
N ARG A 69 -9.65 -8.84 -8.46
CA ARG A 69 -9.35 -10.26 -8.63
C ARG A 69 -10.43 -10.90 -9.50
N GLY A 70 -10.13 -11.03 -10.79
CA GLY A 70 -11.11 -11.49 -11.77
C GLY A 70 -12.27 -10.49 -11.89
N ARG A 71 -13.43 -10.85 -11.36
CA ARG A 71 -14.66 -10.02 -11.34
C ARG A 71 -14.95 -9.40 -9.98
N GLU A 72 -14.16 -9.75 -8.97
CA GLU A 72 -14.35 -9.25 -7.62
C GLU A 72 -13.45 -8.07 -7.31
N ILE A 73 -14.04 -7.06 -6.66
CA ILE A 73 -13.36 -5.86 -6.19
C ILE A 73 -13.20 -5.93 -4.68
N GLU A 74 -12.00 -5.67 -4.18
CA GLU A 74 -11.67 -5.61 -2.75
C GLU A 74 -11.08 -4.24 -2.42
N PHE A 75 -11.58 -3.61 -1.36
CA PHE A 75 -10.94 -2.42 -0.80
C PHE A 75 -9.80 -2.85 0.11
N VAL A 76 -8.60 -2.33 -0.14
CA VAL A 76 -7.42 -2.55 0.68
C VAL A 76 -7.13 -1.27 1.43
N VAL A 77 -7.38 -1.30 2.73
CA VAL A 77 -7.08 -0.16 3.60
C VAL A 77 -5.68 -0.37 4.17
N SER A 78 -4.76 0.52 3.81
CA SER A 78 -3.43 0.58 4.40
C SER A 78 -3.47 1.66 5.47
N GLN A 79 -3.55 1.27 6.74
CA GLN A 79 -3.36 2.24 7.81
C GLN A 79 -1.89 2.65 7.81
N ALA A 80 -1.61 3.92 8.05
CA ALA A 80 -0.27 4.30 8.45
C ALA A 80 0.07 3.44 9.65
N SER A 81 1.11 2.62 9.53
CA SER A 81 1.73 2.05 10.72
C SER A 81 2.14 3.26 11.54
N THR A 82 1.33 3.61 12.55
CA THR A 82 1.90 4.17 13.75
C THR A 82 2.91 3.10 14.15
N GLU A 83 4.18 3.32 13.82
CA GLU A 83 5.21 3.03 14.80
C GLU A 83 4.70 3.75 16.04
N SER A 84 3.86 3.04 16.80
CA SER A 84 3.76 3.28 18.21
C SER A 84 5.21 3.39 18.63
N ASP A 85 5.52 4.53 19.22
CA ASP A 85 6.63 4.71 20.14
C ASP A 85 6.38 3.80 21.37
N SER A 86 6.02 2.53 21.12
CA SER A 86 6.22 1.43 22.02
C SER A 86 7.71 1.18 21.99
N ASP A 87 8.34 1.89 22.90
CA ASP A 87 9.59 1.60 23.60
C ASP A 87 9.58 0.19 24.26
N ASP A 88 8.92 -0.80 23.64
CA ASP A 88 8.84 -2.20 24.06
C ASP A 88 8.12 -3.04 22.97
N GLU A 89 8.81 -3.33 21.87
CA GLU A 89 8.73 -4.67 21.28
C GLU A 89 10.15 -5.08 20.93
N PRO A 90 10.50 -6.34 21.21
CA PRO A 90 11.86 -6.73 21.48
C PRO A 90 12.67 -6.39 20.24
N ALA A 91 13.95 -6.04 20.45
CA ALA A 91 14.93 -6.37 19.45
C ALA A 91 14.56 -7.77 18.95
N THR A 92 14.08 -7.88 17.71
CA THR A 92 14.36 -9.06 16.92
C THR A 92 15.87 -8.98 16.74
N SER A 93 16.60 -9.31 17.82
CA SER A 93 17.64 -10.31 17.73
C SER A 93 17.00 -11.38 16.87
N VAL A 94 17.25 -11.27 15.56
CA VAL A 94 17.28 -12.42 14.71
C VAL A 94 18.12 -13.37 15.53
N ASP A 95 17.47 -14.35 16.15
CA ASP A 95 18.18 -15.32 16.94
C ASP A 95 18.94 -16.15 15.90
N PHE A 96 20.17 -15.72 15.63
CA PHE A 96 21.03 -16.34 14.64
C PHE A 96 21.44 -17.76 15.08
N ASP A 97 20.98 -18.22 16.26
CA ASP A 97 21.04 -19.60 16.71
C ASP A 97 19.96 -20.52 16.10
N ASP A 98 18.95 -20.00 15.37
CA ASP A 98 17.94 -20.84 14.68
C ASP A 98 18.46 -21.41 13.34
N VAL A 99 19.32 -22.42 13.47
CA VAL A 99 19.59 -23.65 12.66
C VAL A 99 19.35 -23.64 11.13
N SER A 100 19.55 -22.53 10.42
CA SER A 100 19.81 -22.55 8.95
C SER A 100 20.69 -21.39 8.48
N THR A 101 21.93 -21.35 8.97
CA THR A 101 22.95 -20.43 8.44
C THR A 101 23.56 -20.99 7.14
N SER A 102 23.47 -20.24 6.04
CA SER A 102 24.17 -20.58 4.78
C SER A 102 25.61 -20.04 4.77
N ARG A 103 26.58 -20.91 4.49
CA ARG A 103 28.02 -20.54 4.48
C ARG A 103 28.34 -19.70 3.24
N THR A 104 28.83 -18.48 3.46
CA THR A 104 29.23 -17.55 2.40
C THR A 104 30.71 -17.18 2.52
N THR A 105 31.46 -17.18 1.42
CA THR A 105 32.87 -16.73 1.38
C THR A 105 32.95 -15.35 0.72
N LEU A 106 33.50 -14.37 1.43
CA LEU A 106 33.62 -12.98 0.97
C LEU A 106 35.11 -12.60 0.84
N ARG A 107 35.50 -12.01 -0.28
CA ARG A 107 36.84 -11.44 -0.49
C ARG A 107 36.75 -9.92 -0.38
N LEU A 108 37.42 -9.34 0.60
CA LEU A 108 37.46 -7.89 0.82
C LEU A 108 38.86 -7.35 0.48
N PRO A 109 38.96 -6.15 -0.12
CA PRO A 109 40.22 -5.42 -0.16
C PRO A 109 40.75 -5.17 1.27
N ASP A 110 42.07 -5.21 1.46
CA ASP A 110 42.70 -5.13 2.79
C ASP A 110 42.29 -3.87 3.58
N ALA A 111 42.19 -2.74 2.88
CA ALA A 111 41.76 -1.48 3.48
C ALA A 111 40.30 -1.51 3.99
N LEU A 112 39.44 -2.29 3.36
CA LEU A 112 38.04 -2.44 3.79
C LEU A 112 37.93 -3.41 4.97
N LYS A 113 38.70 -4.50 4.94
CA LYS A 113 38.77 -5.45 6.06
C LYS A 113 39.22 -4.75 7.35
N ALA A 114 40.28 -3.93 7.29
CA ALA A 114 40.78 -3.21 8.47
C ALA A 114 39.71 -2.32 9.12
N LYS A 115 38.91 -1.62 8.31
CA LYS A 115 37.80 -0.77 8.82
C LYS A 115 36.68 -1.59 9.45
N VAL A 116 36.38 -2.76 8.89
CA VAL A 116 35.38 -3.68 9.44
C VAL A 116 35.86 -4.22 10.79
N ASP A 117 37.13 -4.63 10.88
CA ASP A 117 37.71 -5.15 12.12
C ASP A 117 37.71 -4.09 13.22
N GLU A 118 38.08 -2.84 12.90
CA GLU A 118 38.04 -1.70 13.84
C GLU A 118 36.61 -1.39 14.33
N ALA A 119 35.64 -1.36 13.41
CA ALA A 119 34.25 -1.11 13.77
C ALA A 119 33.65 -2.23 14.62
N ALA A 120 33.99 -3.49 14.33
CA ALA A 120 33.56 -4.63 15.13
C ALA A 120 34.14 -4.59 16.55
N ILE A 121 35.42 -4.20 16.70
CA ILE A 121 36.06 -4.01 18.01
C ILE A 121 35.40 -2.87 18.78
N ALA A 122 35.13 -1.74 18.13
CA ALA A 122 34.47 -0.60 18.75
C ALA A 122 33.07 -0.94 19.29
N ASP A 123 32.34 -1.81 18.56
CA ASP A 123 31.02 -2.28 18.96
C ASP A 123 31.07 -3.50 19.92
N GLY A 124 32.26 -4.03 20.24
CA GLY A 124 32.43 -5.21 21.09
C GLY A 124 31.88 -6.50 20.49
N LEU A 125 31.78 -6.58 19.15
CA LEU A 125 31.18 -7.69 18.42
C LEU A 125 32.23 -8.50 17.65
N SER A 126 31.92 -9.77 17.37
CA SER A 126 32.69 -10.51 16.38
C SER A 126 32.47 -9.90 14.99
N VAL A 127 33.50 -9.96 14.14
CA VAL A 127 33.41 -9.46 12.75
C VAL A 127 32.23 -10.08 11.99
N ASN A 128 31.95 -11.37 12.21
CA ASN A 128 30.81 -12.05 11.59
C ASN A 128 29.49 -11.43 12.04
N THR A 129 29.29 -11.28 13.35
CA THR A 129 28.09 -10.66 13.93
C THR A 129 27.91 -9.22 13.46
N TRP A 130 29.00 -8.46 13.42
CA TRP A 130 29.00 -7.08 12.96
C TRP A 130 28.60 -6.97 11.49
N LEU A 131 29.16 -7.80 10.61
CA LEU A 131 28.82 -7.84 9.18
C LEU A 131 27.37 -8.24 8.94
N VAL A 132 26.88 -9.25 9.65
CA VAL A 132 25.48 -9.68 9.54
C VAL A 132 24.54 -8.54 9.93
N ARG A 133 24.82 -7.83 11.03
CA ARG A 133 24.05 -6.66 11.48
C ARG A 133 24.11 -5.51 10.46
N ALA A 134 25.28 -5.24 9.91
CA ALA A 134 25.47 -4.18 8.91
C ALA A 134 24.69 -4.46 7.61
N VAL A 135 24.69 -5.70 7.13
CA VAL A 135 23.90 -6.12 5.97
C VAL A 135 22.41 -6.03 6.26
N ALA A 136 21.95 -6.51 7.42
CA ALA A 136 20.55 -6.41 7.82
C ALA A 136 20.08 -4.94 7.86
N ALA A 137 20.88 -4.04 8.44
CA ALA A 137 20.58 -2.61 8.47
C ALA A 137 20.57 -1.96 7.08
N ALA A 138 21.44 -2.38 6.17
CA ALA A 138 21.49 -1.86 4.80
C ALA A 138 20.29 -2.29 3.93
N LEU A 139 19.67 -3.43 4.25
CA LEU A 139 18.49 -3.95 3.57
C LEU A 139 17.18 -3.34 4.08
N GLN A 140 17.19 -2.58 5.19
CA GLN A 140 16.00 -1.87 5.68
C GLN A 140 15.66 -0.69 4.74
N PRO A 141 14.38 -0.53 4.33
CA PRO A 141 13.98 0.52 3.40
C PRO A 141 14.25 1.93 3.94
N LYS A 142 14.85 2.77 3.09
CA LYS A 142 15.40 4.10 3.36
C LYS A 142 14.32 5.16 3.64
N GLN A 143 13.61 5.10 4.78
CA GLN A 143 12.68 6.16 5.17
C GLN A 143 13.20 7.12 6.27
N ARG A 144 14.34 6.85 6.91
CA ARG A 144 14.77 7.66 8.08
C ARG A 144 15.73 8.83 7.82
N ARG A 145 16.20 9.08 6.59
CA ARG A 145 17.21 10.15 6.33
C ARG A 145 16.66 11.51 5.85
N SER A 146 15.39 11.61 5.45
CA SER A 146 14.81 12.89 5.01
C SER A 146 14.25 13.74 6.16
N ALA A 147 13.88 13.13 7.30
CA ALA A 147 13.21 13.83 8.41
C ALA A 147 14.13 14.73 9.26
N GLN A 148 15.46 14.56 9.21
CA GLN A 148 16.37 15.33 10.06
C GLN A 148 16.77 16.71 9.51
N ARG A 149 16.46 17.04 8.25
CA ARG A 149 16.82 18.33 7.65
C ARG A 149 15.71 19.40 7.75
N THR A 150 14.49 19.03 8.13
CA THR A 150 13.34 19.96 8.16
C THR A 150 13.13 20.63 9.52
N LEU A 151 13.85 20.26 10.56
CA LEU A 151 13.71 20.82 11.93
C LEU A 151 14.38 22.19 12.15
N ARG A 152 14.78 22.94 11.11
CA ARG A 152 15.47 24.23 11.28
C ARG A 152 15.02 25.40 10.40
N THR A 153 13.86 25.32 9.74
CA THR A 153 13.35 26.50 9.02
C THR A 153 11.83 26.49 9.00
N GLY A 154 11.21 27.43 9.71
CA GLY A 154 9.79 27.67 9.53
C GLY A 154 9.10 28.41 10.68
N ASP A 155 9.62 29.55 11.12
CA ASP A 155 8.77 30.56 11.77
C ASP A 155 8.77 31.81 10.88
N SER A 156 7.76 31.91 10.02
CA SER A 156 7.15 33.18 9.63
C SER A 156 5.88 32.90 8.82
N PHE A 157 4.73 33.06 9.48
CA PHE A 157 3.44 33.25 8.83
C PHE A 157 3.40 34.62 8.15
N ALA A 158 3.08 34.66 6.87
CA ALA A 158 2.62 35.86 6.19
C ALA A 158 1.30 35.54 5.49
N GLY A 159 0.22 36.09 6.06
CA GLY A 159 -1.13 35.97 5.54
C GLY A 159 -1.34 36.83 4.30
N TRP A 160 -2.37 36.48 3.53
CA TRP A 160 -2.93 37.35 2.50
C TRP A 160 -4.45 37.26 2.55
N ALA A 161 -5.06 38.42 2.78
CA ALA A 161 -6.47 38.69 2.51
C ALA A 161 -6.56 40.06 1.83
N ARG A 162 -6.66 40.05 0.50
CA ARG A 162 -7.74 40.62 -0.30
C ARG A 162 -7.45 40.43 -1.78
#